data_AF-A0A968US77-F1
#
_entry.id   AF-A0A968US77-F1
#
_cell.length_a   1.000
_cell.length_b   1.000
_cell.length_c   1.000
_cell.angle_alpha   90.00
_cell.angle_beta   90.00
_cell.angle_gamma   90.00
#
_symmetry.space_group_name_H-M   'P 1'
#
loop_
_entity.id
_entity.type
_entity.pdbx_description
1 polymer ?
#
loop_
_entity_poly.entity_id
_entity_poly.type
_entity_poly.pdbx_seq_one_letter_code
_entity_poly.pdbx_strand_id
1 'polypeptide(L)'
;MQKTDTTLSLAADLVQNNWEFTEVWIDPNLSPPYLLLLLSDADGNCRIYDPAEGYKVVFSSQSYDEAQYWLLEDEYEPVEGRLKMSDLFE
;
A
#
# COMPACT_ATOMS: atom_id res chain seq x y z
N MET A 1 -32.47 -20.24 -12.11
CA MET A 1 -31.41 -19.28 -11.77
C MET A 1 -30.51 -19.95 -10.73
N GLN A 2 -29.30 -20.34 -11.13
CA GLN A 2 -28.34 -20.94 -10.23
C GLN A 2 -27.83 -19.83 -9.29
N LYS A 3 -28.06 -19.99 -7.98
CA LYS A 3 -27.34 -19.24 -6.96
C LYS A 3 -25.95 -19.86 -6.89
N THR A 4 -24.97 -19.22 -7.50
CA THR A 4 -23.58 -19.50 -7.17
C THR A 4 -23.36 -19.00 -5.76
N ASP A 5 -23.39 -19.92 -4.80
CA ASP A 5 -22.77 -19.76 -3.49
C ASP A 5 -21.28 -19.54 -3.72
N THR A 6 -20.90 -18.30 -4.03
CA THR A 6 -19.53 -17.84 -3.91
C THR A 6 -19.27 -17.70 -2.41
N THR A 7 -19.15 -18.84 -1.74
CA THR A 7 -18.33 -18.97 -0.55
C THR A 7 -16.91 -18.66 -1.04
N LEU A 8 -16.63 -17.37 -1.18
CA LEU A 8 -15.28 -16.87 -1.40
C LEU A 8 -14.46 -17.54 -0.33
N SER A 9 -13.51 -18.34 -0.78
CA SER A 9 -12.48 -19.00 0.00
C SER A 9 -11.63 -17.94 0.71
N LEU A 10 -12.21 -17.23 1.67
CA LEU A 10 -11.54 -16.32 2.59
C LEU A 10 -10.61 -17.08 3.54
N ALA A 11 -10.64 -18.41 3.50
CA ALA A 11 -10.02 -19.31 4.46
C ALA A 11 -8.63 -19.85 4.04
N ALA A 12 -8.07 -19.47 2.87
CA ALA A 12 -6.85 -20.10 2.36
C ALA A 12 -5.58 -19.22 2.35
N ASP A 13 -5.67 -17.90 2.44
CA ASP A 13 -4.49 -17.01 2.51
C ASP A 13 -4.55 -16.15 3.77
N LEU A 14 -4.55 -16.81 4.93
CA LEU A 14 -3.89 -16.23 6.09
C LEU A 14 -2.43 -16.07 5.68
N VAL A 15 -2.15 -14.90 5.10
CA VAL A 15 -0.88 -14.44 4.56
C VAL A 15 0.23 -15.05 5.40
N GLN A 16 1.18 -15.72 4.75
CA GLN A 16 2.51 -15.91 5.31
C GLN A 16 3.08 -14.51 5.53
N ASN A 17 2.67 -13.89 6.64
CA ASN A 17 2.95 -12.51 6.99
C ASN A 17 4.42 -12.47 7.41
N ASN A 18 5.31 -12.45 6.43
CA ASN A 18 6.73 -12.21 6.63
C ASN A 18 7.03 -10.70 6.71
N TRP A 19 6.01 -9.84 6.63
CA TRP A 19 6.17 -8.40 6.74
C TRP A 19 6.41 -7.98 8.19
N GLU A 20 7.39 -7.10 8.38
CA GLU A 20 7.78 -6.50 9.65
C GLU A 20 7.01 -5.21 9.92
N PHE A 21 6.83 -4.38 8.89
CA PHE A 21 6.04 -3.15 8.99
C PHE A 21 5.31 -2.80 7.70
N THR A 22 4.35 -1.88 7.82
CA THR A 22 3.60 -1.32 6.70
C THR A 22 3.46 0.18 6.85
N GLU A 23 3.50 0.88 5.73
CA GLU A 23 3.26 2.31 5.63
C GLU A 23 2.17 2.60 4.61
N VAL A 24 1.35 3.62 4.89
CA VAL A 24 0.39 4.18 3.95
C VAL A 24 1.03 5.40 3.32
N TRP A 25 1.04 5.43 2.00
CA TRP A 25 1.54 6.53 1.21
C TRP A 25 0.40 7.11 0.38
N ILE A 26 0.34 8.43 0.25
CA ILE A 26 -0.73 9.11 -0.48
C ILE A 26 -0.22 10.10 -1.50
N ASP A 27 -0.95 10.27 -2.58
CA ASP A 27 -0.83 11.45 -3.43
C ASP A 27 -1.82 12.51 -2.90
N PRO A 28 -1.33 13.59 -2.26
CA PRO A 28 -2.17 14.64 -1.68
C PRO A 28 -2.86 15.51 -2.73
N ASN A 29 -2.38 15.51 -3.97
CA ASN A 29 -2.89 16.37 -5.04
C ASN A 29 -4.21 15.86 -5.64
N LEU A 30 -4.62 14.64 -5.27
CA LEU A 30 -5.86 14.00 -5.72
C LEU A 30 -6.95 14.07 -4.65
N SER A 31 -8.21 14.05 -5.08
CA SER A 31 -9.38 14.08 -4.18
C SER A 31 -10.39 12.98 -4.52
N PRO A 32 -10.60 11.98 -3.64
CA PRO A 32 -9.82 11.72 -2.41
C PRO A 32 -8.34 11.44 -2.73
N PRO A 33 -7.41 11.63 -1.77
CA PRO A 33 -6.00 11.30 -1.98
C PRO A 33 -5.85 9.88 -2.51
N TYR A 34 -5.02 9.70 -3.53
CA TYR A 34 -4.69 8.35 -4.00
C TYR A 34 -3.83 7.66 -2.95
N LEU A 35 -3.90 6.34 -2.85
CA LEU A 35 -3.24 5.62 -1.76
C LEU A 35 -2.46 4.41 -2.29
N LEU A 36 -1.26 4.23 -1.77
CA LEU A 36 -0.42 3.07 -1.96
C LEU A 36 -0.03 2.50 -0.59
N LEU A 37 0.24 1.20 -0.55
CA LEU A 37 0.70 0.51 0.65
C LEU A 37 2.10 -0.02 0.43
N LEU A 38 3.05 0.42 1.26
CA LEU A 38 4.37 -0.18 1.34
C LEU A 38 4.35 -1.24 2.44
N LEU A 39 4.79 -2.46 2.12
CA LEU A 39 5.06 -3.52 3.10
C LEU A 39 6.55 -3.88 3.00
N SER A 40 7.22 -3.93 4.15
CA SER A 40 8.61 -4.39 4.25
C SER A 40 8.64 -5.71 5.00
N ASP A 41 9.47 -6.67 4.55
CA ASP A 41 9.74 -7.91 5.27
C ASP A 41 10.98 -7.83 6.16
N ALA A 42 11.14 -8.84 7.04
CA ALA A 42 12.23 -8.90 8.01
C ALA A 42 13.64 -8.94 7.37
N ASP A 43 13.73 -9.23 6.06
CA ASP A 43 14.98 -9.21 5.29
C ASP A 43 15.21 -7.82 4.64
N GLY A 44 14.30 -6.87 4.84
CA GLY A 44 14.34 -5.50 4.30
C GLY A 44 13.73 -5.36 2.90
N ASN A 45 13.23 -6.44 2.28
CA ASN A 45 12.61 -6.34 0.97
C ASN A 45 11.27 -5.64 1.08
N CYS A 46 11.02 -4.69 0.18
CA CYS A 46 9.82 -3.89 0.19
C CYS A 46 8.97 -4.18 -1.05
N ARG A 47 7.65 -4.14 -0.87
CA ARG A 47 6.67 -4.24 -1.95
C ARG A 47 5.67 -3.11 -1.80
N ILE A 48 5.39 -2.43 -2.91
CA ILE A 48 4.36 -1.39 -2.97
C ILE A 48 3.15 -1.99 -3.66
N TYR A 49 2.02 -1.92 -2.98
CA TYR A 49 0.74 -2.42 -3.43
C TYR A 49 -0.18 -1.26 -3.78
N ASP A 50 -0.97 -1.47 -4.83
CA ASP A 50 -2.07 -0.59 -5.21
C ASP A 50 -3.42 -1.24 -4.81
N PRO A 51 -4.08 -0.74 -3.75
CA PRO A 51 -5.37 -1.25 -3.32
C PRO A 51 -6.52 -0.98 -4.32
N ALA A 52 -6.43 0.08 -5.13
CA ALA A 52 -7.43 0.37 -6.16
C ALA A 52 -7.38 -0.65 -7.32
N GLU A 53 -6.20 -1.23 -7.59
CA GLU A 53 -6.02 -2.34 -8.52
C GLU A 53 -6.15 -3.74 -7.88
N GLY A 54 -6.82 -3.84 -6.72
CA GLY A 54 -7.04 -5.13 -6.05
C GLY A 54 -5.81 -5.65 -5.32
N TYR A 55 -5.02 -4.77 -4.71
CA TYR A 55 -3.76 -5.08 -4.03
C TYR A 55 -2.73 -5.72 -4.96
N LYS A 56 -2.61 -5.19 -6.17
CA LYS A 56 -1.56 -5.59 -7.10
C LYS A 56 -0.23 -4.98 -6.69
N VAL A 57 0.85 -5.74 -6.79
CA VAL A 57 2.21 -5.21 -6.57
C VAL A 57 2.60 -4.35 -7.78
N VAL A 58 2.79 -3.06 -7.55
CA VAL A 58 3.21 -2.09 -8.58
C VAL A 58 4.72 -1.89 -8.59
N PHE A 59 5.38 -2.14 -7.45
CA PHE A 59 6.82 -2.03 -7.32
C PHE A 59 7.37 -3.02 -6.27
N SER A 60 8.63 -3.43 -6.42
CA SER A 60 9.34 -4.27 -5.46
C SER A 60 10.81 -3.88 -5.41
N SER A 61 11.37 -3.84 -4.21
CA SER A 61 12.78 -3.51 -3.96
C SER A 61 13.39 -4.43 -2.90
N GLN A 62 14.72 -4.41 -2.83
CA GLN A 62 15.48 -5.13 -1.79
C GLN A 62 15.79 -4.25 -0.57
N SER A 63 15.40 -2.98 -0.60
CA SER A 63 15.60 -2.04 0.50
C SER A 63 14.44 -1.05 0.61
N TYR A 64 14.25 -0.53 1.82
CA TYR A 64 13.30 0.55 2.09
C TYR A 64 13.61 1.82 1.29
N ASP A 65 14.88 2.23 1.26
CA ASP A 65 15.31 3.45 0.57
C ASP A 65 14.90 3.46 -0.91
N GLU A 66 15.07 2.33 -1.62
CA GLU A 66 14.66 2.21 -3.02
C GLU A 66 13.14 2.36 -3.20
N ALA A 67 12.34 1.75 -2.32
CA ALA A 67 10.88 1.88 -2.36
C ALA A 67 10.44 3.30 -2.00
N GLN A 68 11.08 3.92 -1.02
CA GLN A 68 10.83 5.30 -0.62
C GLN A 68 11.15 6.28 -1.76
N TYR A 69 12.30 6.13 -2.43
CA TYR A 69 12.66 6.98 -3.56
C TYR A 69 11.64 6.87 -4.70
N TRP A 70 11.19 5.66 -5.02
CA TRP A 70 10.17 5.45 -6.05
C TRP A 70 8.86 6.18 -5.73
N LEU A 71 8.43 6.18 -4.45
CA LEU A 71 7.23 6.90 -4.01
C LEU A 71 7.39 8.42 -4.09
N LEU A 72 8.54 8.92 -3.64
CA LEU A 72 8.86 10.35 -3.64
C LEU A 72 9.02 10.91 -5.07
N GLU A 73 9.45 10.10 -6.04
CA GLU A 73 9.54 10.48 -7.45
C GLU A 73 8.17 10.86 -8.04
N ASP A 74 7.11 10.19 -7.60
CA ASP A 74 5.72 10.44 -8.02
C ASP A 74 4.94 11.33 -7.02
N GLU A 75 5.65 12.09 -6.18
CA GLU A 75 5.09 13.04 -5.18
C GLU A 75 4.19 12.39 -4.11
N TYR A 76 4.34 11.08 -3.86
CA TYR A 76 3.65 10.44 -2.74
C TYR A 76 4.28 10.85 -1.40
N GLU A 77 3.44 11.01 -0.39
CA GLU A 77 3.83 11.34 0.98
C GLU A 77 3.40 10.25 1.97
N PRO A 78 4.24 9.91 2.98
CA PRO A 78 3.87 8.96 4.00
C PRO A 78 2.86 9.57 4.97
N VAL A 79 1.83 8.82 5.34
CA VAL A 79 0.83 9.26 6.32
C VAL A 79 1.15 8.71 7.70
N GLU A 80 1.56 9.60 8.60
CA GLU A 80 1.66 9.30 10.03
C GLU A 80 0.35 9.67 10.75
N GLY A 81 -0.48 8.65 11.03
CA GLY A 81 -1.71 8.83 11.81
C GLY A 81 -2.87 9.38 10.98
N ARG A 82 -3.42 10.55 11.35
CA ARG A 82 -4.60 11.14 10.69
C ARG A 82 -4.18 12.39 9.92
N LEU A 83 -4.28 12.33 8.60
CA LEU A 83 -4.18 13.48 7.72
C LEU A 83 -5.39 14.40 7.87
N LYS A 84 -5.17 15.70 8.12
CA LYS A 84 -6.22 16.71 8.01
C LYS A 84 -6.03 17.50 6.72
N MET A 85 -7.15 17.98 6.17
CA MET A 85 -7.12 18.84 4.99
C MET A 85 -6.28 20.12 5.18
N SER A 86 -6.18 20.62 6.42
CA SER A 86 -5.32 21.77 6.75
C SER A 86 -3.84 21.50 6.54
N ASP A 87 -3.43 20.24 6.53
CA ASP A 87 -2.03 19.83 6.55
C ASP A 87 -1.50 19.56 5.13
N LEU A 88 -2.37 19.63 4.10
CA LEU A 88 -2.09 19.31 2.69
C LEU A 88 -1.57 20.49 1.84
N PHE A 89 -1.42 21.68 2.41
CA PHE A 89 -1.09 22.92 1.67
C PHE A 89 -0.17 23.89 2.44
N GLU A 90 0.63 23.40 3.40
CA GLU A 90 1.65 24.23 4.09
C GLU A 90 3.00 24.27 3.36
#